data_AF-A0A0C5VKW6-F1
#
_entry.id   AF-A0A0C5VKW6-F1
#
_cell.length_a   1.000
_cell.length_b   1.000
_cell.length_c   1.000
_cell.angle_alpha   90.00
_cell.angle_beta   90.00
_cell.angle_gamma   90.00
#
_symmetry.space_group_name_H-M   'P 1'
#
loop_
_entity.id
_entity.type
_entity.pdbx_description
1 polymer ?
#
loop_
_entity_poly.entity_id
_entity_poly.type
_entity_poly.pdbx_seq_one_letter_code
_entity_poly.pdbx_strand_id
1 'polypeptide(L)'
;MEYNVEADFSVSFAFHEDMARSMTGRYDPIVLSPDKRVSLVELIEDDLLLSLPMFSSHSDGECQVKTVYADQNRAVEAGNDQKKSNPFSVLANLKKPE
;
A
#
# COMPACT_ATOMS: atom_id res chain seq x y z
N MET A 1 0.40 -4.67 18.55
CA MET A 1 1.54 -3.80 18.88
C MET A 1 1.08 -2.37 18.76
N GLU A 2 1.31 -1.55 19.78
CA GLU A 2 0.98 -0.12 19.76
C GLU A 2 2.23 0.66 19.35
N TYR A 3 2.08 1.59 18.41
CA TYR A 3 3.15 2.46 17.94
C TYR A 3 2.81 3.90 18.32
N ASN A 4 3.72 4.56 19.03
CA ASN A 4 3.61 5.99 19.26
C ASN A 4 4.06 6.71 17.97
N VAL A 5 3.23 7.61 17.48
CA VAL A 5 3.46 8.39 16.27
C VAL A 5 3.57 9.84 16.67
N GLU A 6 4.72 10.43 16.39
CA GLU A 6 5.03 11.83 16.62
C GLU A 6 5.56 12.41 15.31
N ALA A 7 5.10 13.61 14.96
CA ALA A 7 5.43 14.25 13.69
C ALA A 7 5.80 15.71 13.94
N ASP A 8 7.02 16.08 13.55
CA ASP A 8 7.49 17.45 13.51
C ASP A 8 7.55 17.90 12.04
N PHE A 9 6.72 18.87 11.67
CA PHE A 9 6.68 19.38 10.30
C PHE A 9 6.74 20.90 10.29
N SER A 10 7.19 21.45 9.16
CA SER A 10 7.30 22.90 8.96
C SER A 10 6.95 23.21 7.53
N VAL A 11 5.95 24.08 7.36
CA VAL A 11 5.43 24.49 6.06
C VAL A 11 5.70 25.96 5.82
N SER A 12 5.76 26.33 4.56
CA SER A 12 5.83 27.72 4.13
C SER A 12 4.65 28.07 3.23
N PHE A 13 4.20 29.32 3.26
CA PHE A 13 3.07 29.75 2.43
C PHE A 13 3.54 30.59 1.26
N ALA A 14 3.07 30.25 0.07
CA ALA A 14 3.28 30.99 -1.17
C ALA A 14 1.94 31.44 -1.75
N PHE A 15 1.91 32.58 -2.43
CA PHE A 15 0.67 33.10 -3.04
C PHE A 15 0.52 32.73 -4.53
N HIS A 16 1.60 32.23 -5.15
CA HIS A 16 1.62 31.76 -6.53
C HIS A 16 2.81 30.79 -6.72
N GLU A 17 2.78 30.01 -7.80
CA GLU A 17 3.80 28.98 -8.05
C GLU A 17 5.22 29.53 -8.19
N ASP A 18 5.41 30.67 -8.86
CA ASP A 18 6.76 31.22 -9.04
C ASP A 18 7.41 31.59 -7.70
N MET A 19 6.61 32.04 -6.73
CA MET A 19 7.09 32.29 -5.38
C MET A 19 7.53 30.98 -4.75
N ALA A 20 6.67 29.95 -4.73
CA ALA A 20 6.99 28.63 -4.18
C ALA A 20 8.30 28.06 -4.74
N ARG A 21 8.52 28.17 -6.06
CA ARG A 21 9.75 27.68 -6.74
C ARG A 21 11.01 28.44 -6.34
N SER A 22 10.89 29.70 -5.95
CA SER A 22 12.01 30.56 -5.55
C SER A 22 12.35 30.46 -4.05
N MET A 23 11.49 29.81 -3.26
CA MET A 23 11.72 29.63 -1.83
C MET A 23 12.84 28.64 -1.57
N THR A 24 13.49 28.78 -0.41
CA THR A 24 14.51 27.83 0.03
C THR A 24 13.87 26.44 0.17
N GLY A 25 14.43 25.41 -0.47
CA GLY A 25 13.93 24.03 -0.43
C GLY A 25 14.03 23.32 0.93
N ARG A 26 14.11 24.08 2.03
CA ARG A 26 14.11 23.58 3.40
C ARG A 26 12.70 23.31 3.94
N TYR A 27 11.69 23.98 3.37
CA TYR A 27 10.29 23.86 3.79
C TYR A 27 9.43 23.53 2.58
N ASP A 28 8.37 22.74 2.79
CA ASP A 28 7.40 22.49 1.73
C ASP A 28 6.48 23.71 1.55
N PRO A 29 6.37 24.24 0.31
CA PRO A 29 5.54 25.41 0.04
C PRO A 29 4.09 25.01 -0.28
N ILE A 30 3.15 25.59 0.48
CA ILE A 30 1.72 25.51 0.23
C ILE A 30 1.28 26.75 -0.54
N VAL A 31 0.74 26.55 -1.75
CA VAL A 31 0.24 27.65 -2.59
C VAL A 31 -1.20 28.01 -2.21
N LEU A 32 -1.36 29.19 -1.65
CA LEU A 32 -2.65 29.77 -1.27
C LEU A 32 -3.31 30.39 -2.50
N SER A 33 -4.47 29.86 -2.90
CA SER A 33 -5.31 30.55 -3.89
C SER A 33 -6.17 31.62 -3.20
N PRO A 34 -6.42 32.79 -3.81
CA PRO A 34 -7.15 33.90 -3.17
C PRO A 34 -8.52 33.52 -2.59
N ASP A 35 -9.22 32.60 -3.25
CA ASP A 35 -10.58 32.18 -2.86
C ASP A 35 -10.61 30.84 -2.10
N LYS A 36 -9.44 30.23 -1.85
CA LYS A 36 -9.34 28.92 -1.20
C LYS A 36 -8.71 29.05 0.17
N ARG A 37 -9.23 28.26 1.11
CA ARG A 37 -8.64 28.09 2.44
C ARG A 37 -7.87 26.78 2.46
N VAL A 38 -6.83 26.73 3.28
CA VAL A 38 -6.11 25.49 3.58
C VAL A 38 -6.82 24.79 4.73
N SER A 39 -7.09 23.51 4.57
CA SER A 39 -7.57 22.67 5.66
C SER A 39 -6.37 22.28 6.55
N LEU A 40 -6.36 22.77 7.78
CA LEU A 40 -5.33 22.36 8.75
C LEU A 40 -5.47 20.90 9.14
N VAL A 41 -6.70 20.35 9.11
CA VAL A 41 -6.96 18.94 9.43
C VAL A 41 -6.33 18.05 8.37
N GLU A 42 -6.55 18.34 7.09
CA GLU A 42 -5.94 17.58 5.99
C GLU A 42 -4.42 17.68 6.02
N LEU A 43 -3.87 18.88 6.29
CA LEU A 43 -2.42 19.06 6.38
C LEU A 43 -1.78 18.23 7.49
N ILE A 44 -2.39 18.24 8.69
CA ILE A 44 -1.91 17.43 9.83
C ILE A 44 -2.08 15.94 9.55
N GLU A 45 -3.19 15.55 8.91
CA GLU A 45 -3.46 14.15 8.55
C GLU A 45 -2.41 13.62 7.58
N ASP A 46 -2.07 14.37 6.53
CA ASP A 46 -1.06 13.97 5.55
C ASP A 46 0.29 13.72 6.23
N ASP A 47 0.74 14.62 7.10
CA ASP A 47 2.01 14.46 7.82
C ASP A 47 1.98 13.31 8.84
N LEU A 48 0.86 13.12 9.54
CA LEU A 48 0.69 11.96 10.42
C LEU A 48 0.71 10.64 9.63
N LEU A 49 0.09 10.61 8.45
CA LEU A 49 0.06 9.46 7.57
C LEU A 49 1.47 9.10 7.07
N LEU A 50 2.27 10.11 6.71
CA LEU A 50 3.67 9.94 6.32
C LEU A 50 4.57 9.48 7.48
N SER A 51 4.18 9.78 8.71
CA SER A 51 4.89 9.37 9.92
C SER A 51 4.54 7.94 10.37
N LEU A 52 3.55 7.30 9.72
CA LEU A 52 3.20 5.91 10.02
C LEU A 52 4.29 4.93 9.54
N PRO A 53 4.40 3.75 10.19
CA PRO A 53 5.23 2.67 9.67
C PRO A 53 4.84 2.31 8.23
N MET A 54 5.83 2.11 7.36
CA MET A 54 5.60 1.75 5.95
C MET A 54 4.75 0.48 5.77
N PHE A 55 4.76 -0.42 6.76
CA PHE A 55 4.00 -1.67 6.72
C PHE A 55 3.42 -1.99 8.09
N SER A 56 2.16 -2.41 8.10
CA SER A 56 1.58 -3.09 9.26
C SER A 56 2.29 -4.43 9.45
N SER A 57 2.98 -4.60 10.58
CA SER A 57 3.69 -5.84 10.91
C SER A 57 3.21 -6.39 12.25
N HIS A 58 3.23 -7.72 12.38
CA HIS A 58 3.07 -8.38 13.68
C HIS A 58 4.31 -8.09 14.56
N SER A 59 4.20 -8.35 15.86
CA SER A 59 5.37 -8.18 16.72
C SER A 59 6.47 -9.20 16.39
N ASP A 60 7.70 -8.87 16.77
CA ASP A 60 8.85 -9.72 16.48
C ASP A 60 8.63 -11.14 17.02
N GLY A 61 8.82 -12.13 16.14
CA GLY A 61 8.64 -13.54 16.46
C GLY A 61 7.21 -14.09 16.32
N GLU A 62 6.20 -13.25 16.08
CA GLU A 62 4.84 -13.70 15.72
C GLU A 62 4.73 -14.04 14.23
N CYS A 63 5.55 -13.40 13.39
CA CYS A 63 5.63 -13.71 11.96
C CYS A 63 6.59 -14.88 11.70
N GLN A 64 6.16 -16.10 12.04
CA GLN A 64 6.94 -17.30 11.75
C GLN A 64 6.52 -17.90 10.41
N VAL A 65 7.49 -18.02 9.49
CA VAL A 65 7.31 -18.80 8.27
C VAL A 65 7.20 -20.26 8.69
N LYS A 66 6.00 -20.85 8.57
CA LYS A 66 5.81 -22.29 8.71
C LYS A 66 6.50 -22.97 7.52
N THR A 67 7.74 -23.43 7.73
CA THR A 67 8.52 -24.18 6.73
C THR A 67 7.99 -25.58 6.48
N VAL A 68 6.97 -26.00 7.23
CA VAL A 68 6.19 -27.20 6.94
C VAL A 68 5.25 -26.87 5.78
N TYR A 69 5.78 -26.97 4.56
CA TYR A 69 4.94 -27.35 3.44
C TYR A 69 4.34 -28.69 3.84
N ALA A 70 3.04 -28.72 4.15
CA ALA A 70 2.31 -29.97 4.18
C ALA A 70 2.64 -30.63 2.84
N ASP A 71 3.28 -31.80 2.90
CA ASP A 71 3.60 -32.61 1.73
C ASP A 71 2.28 -32.80 0.98
N GLN A 72 2.02 -31.96 -0.02
CA GLN A 72 0.76 -31.96 -0.76
C GLN A 72 0.58 -33.28 -1.52
N ASN A 73 1.61 -34.14 -1.54
CA ASN A 73 1.51 -35.50 -2.05
C ASN A 73 0.92 -36.51 -1.07
N ARG A 74 0.89 -36.26 0.26
CA ARG A 74 0.32 -37.23 1.22
C ARG A 74 -1.19 -37.11 1.44
N ALA A 75 -1.81 -36.01 1.03
CA ALA A 75 -3.27 -35.86 1.07
C ALA A 75 -3.98 -36.38 -0.19
N VAL A 76 -3.24 -36.83 -1.21
CA VAL A 76 -3.81 -37.23 -2.51
C VAL A 76 -4.03 -38.74 -2.62
N GLU A 77 -3.48 -39.56 -1.72
CA GLU A 77 -3.62 -41.03 -1.83
C GLU A 77 -4.85 -41.63 -1.11
N ALA A 78 -5.75 -40.80 -0.57
CA ALA A 78 -6.96 -41.29 0.09
C ALA A 78 -8.19 -40.47 -0.30
N GLY A 79 -8.50 -40.38 -1.59
CA GLY A 79 -9.76 -39.75 -1.98
C GLY A 79 -9.94 -39.52 -3.48
N ASN A 80 -10.42 -40.56 -4.15
CA ASN A 80 -11.24 -40.47 -5.35
C ASN A 80 -10.54 -39.99 -6.64
N ASP A 81 -10.30 -40.99 -7.49
CA ASP A 81 -9.86 -40.94 -8.89
C ASP A 81 -10.87 -40.24 -9.82
N GLN A 82 -11.37 -39.07 -9.43
CA GLN A 82 -12.09 -38.20 -10.35
C GLN A 82 -11.05 -37.37 -11.09
N LYS A 83 -10.82 -37.75 -12.35
CA LYS A 83 -10.13 -36.93 -13.37
C LYS A 83 -10.46 -35.46 -13.14
N LYS A 84 -9.53 -34.72 -12.51
CA LYS A 84 -9.60 -33.25 -12.46
C LYS A 84 -9.58 -32.79 -13.90
N SER A 85 -10.73 -32.33 -14.42
CA SER A 85 -10.75 -31.65 -15.70
C SER A 85 -9.82 -30.45 -15.59
N ASN A 86 -9.00 -30.22 -16.62
CA ASN A 86 -8.10 -29.09 -16.63
C ASN A 86 -8.96 -27.81 -16.49
N PRO A 87 -8.69 -26.91 -15.52
CA PRO A 87 -9.49 -25.70 -15.30
C PRO A 87 -9.48 -24.75 -16.52
N PHE A 88 -8.55 -24.95 -17.45
CA PHE A 88 -8.42 -24.23 -18.71
C PHE A 88 -8.99 -24.99 -19.92
N SER A 89 -9.66 -26.13 -19.72
CA SER A 89 -10.31 -26.90 -20.80
C SER A 89 -11.30 -26.06 -21.62
N VAL A 90 -11.85 -24.99 -21.05
CA VAL A 90 -12.73 -24.03 -21.74
C VAL A 90 -11.99 -23.29 -22.88
N LEU A 91 -10.68 -23.10 -22.79
CA LEU A 91 -9.88 -22.41 -23.81
C LEU A 91 -9.78 -23.20 -25.13
N ALA A 92 -9.98 -24.52 -25.11
CA ALA A 92 -9.98 -25.34 -26.32
C ALA A 92 -11.11 -24.93 -27.30
N ASN A 93 -12.24 -24.44 -26.78
CA ASN A 93 -13.38 -24.02 -27.58
C ASN A 93 -13.20 -22.64 -28.23
N LEU A 94 -12.20 -21.87 -27.78
CA LEU A 94 -11.89 -20.53 -28.32
C LEU A 94 -10.90 -20.59 -29.49
N LYS A 95 -10.28 -21.75 -29.74
CA LYS A 95 -9.45 -21.98 -30.92
C LYS A 95 -10.34 -22.35 -32.12
N LYS A 96 -11.12 -21.40 -32.61
CA LYS A 96 -11.72 -21.52 -33.95
C LYS A 96 -10.59 -21.43 -34.98
N PRO A 97 -10.43 -22.40 -35.88
CA PRO A 97 -9.54 -22.25 -37.02
C PRO A 97 -10.10 -21.17 -37.96
N GLU A 98 -9.28 -20.18 -38.31
CA GLU A 98 -9.28 -19.64 -39.67
C GLU A 98 -8.41 -20.54 -40.55
#